data_AF-D9Q2V1-F1
#
_entry.id   AF-D9Q2V1-F1
#
_cell.length_a   1.000
_cell.length_b   1.000
_cell.length_c   1.000
_cell.angle_alpha   90.00
_cell.angle_beta   90.00
_cell.angle_gamma   90.00
#
_symmetry.space_group_name_H-M   'P 1'
#
loop_
_entity.id
_entity.type
_entity.pdbx_description
1 polymer ?
#
loop_
_entity_poly.entity_id
_entity_poly.type
_entity_poly.pdbx_seq_one_letter_code
_entity_poly.pdbx_strand_id
1 'polypeptide(L)'
;MLNLIVNETPWDDEMVVKAAFDAAEVLRREYSLMVFVEINSHLTAPIQTTEDPTVVIGDKEIRVDPLKSYGELVEEIIQAVIENAALGDSGRSELVLVGTQQHPSVAA
;
A
#
# COMPACT_ATOMS: atom_id res chain seq x y z
N MET A 1 -9.62 -10.76 4.72
CA MET A 1 -9.07 -9.63 5.51
C MET A 1 -8.17 -8.87 4.56
N LEU A 2 -8.47 -7.58 4.32
CA LEU A 2 -7.75 -6.76 3.34
C LEU A 2 -6.53 -6.14 4.02
N ASN A 3 -5.38 -6.20 3.36
CA ASN A 3 -4.16 -5.53 3.81
C ASN A 3 -3.95 -4.27 2.98
N LEU A 4 -3.63 -3.18 3.66
CA LEU A 4 -3.28 -1.89 3.09
C LEU A 4 -1.86 -1.57 3.55
N ILE A 5 -0.91 -1.57 2.63
CA ILE A 5 0.50 -1.37 2.91
C ILE A 5 0.86 0.05 2.52
N VAL A 6 1.40 0.82 3.46
CA VAL A 6 1.92 2.17 3.23
C VAL A 6 3.43 2.07 3.16
N ASN A 7 4.01 2.35 2.00
CA ASN A 7 5.46 2.46 1.84
C ASN A 7 5.86 3.91 2.06
N GLU A 8 6.57 4.14 3.17
CA GLU A 8 7.04 5.45 3.59
C GLU A 8 8.34 5.83 2.86
N THR A 9 8.53 7.14 2.67
CA THR A 9 9.69 7.81 2.11
C THR A 9 10.21 8.85 3.11
N PRO A 10 11.51 9.10 3.25
CA PRO A 10 12.06 9.88 4.37
C PRO A 10 11.60 11.35 4.49
N TRP A 11 10.79 11.85 3.55
CA TRP A 11 10.53 13.26 3.35
C TRP A 11 9.03 13.63 3.36
N ASP A 12 8.08 12.68 3.26
CA ASP A 12 6.63 13.01 3.19
C ASP A 12 5.66 11.89 3.64
N ASP A 13 5.77 11.43 4.89
CA ASP A 13 5.06 10.22 5.36
C ASP A 13 3.77 10.49 6.15
N GLU A 14 3.75 11.57 6.92
CA GLU A 14 2.73 11.75 7.96
C GLU A 14 1.32 11.93 7.36
N MET A 15 1.23 12.57 6.19
CA MET A 15 -0.03 12.75 5.48
C MET A 15 -0.59 11.43 4.97
N VAL A 16 0.26 10.59 4.38
CA VAL A 16 -0.14 9.33 3.74
C VAL A 16 -0.59 8.31 4.79
N VAL A 17 0.15 8.22 5.88
CA VAL A 17 -0.20 7.36 7.01
C VAL A 17 -1.52 7.79 7.62
N LYS A 18 -1.71 9.10 7.87
CA LYS A 18 -3.00 9.62 8.37
C LYS A 18 -4.15 9.31 7.42
N ALA A 19 -3.94 9.53 6.12
CA ALA A 19 -4.96 9.25 5.11
C ALA A 19 -5.35 7.76 5.09
N ALA A 20 -4.37 6.86 5.23
CA ALA A 20 -4.61 5.42 5.32
C ALA A 20 -5.43 5.03 6.56
N PHE A 21 -5.13 5.62 7.73
CA PHE A 21 -5.90 5.36 8.95
C PHE A 21 -7.31 5.94 8.90
N ASP A 22 -7.48 7.15 8.38
CA ASP A 22 -8.80 7.78 8.22
C ASP A 22 -9.66 6.98 7.24
N ALA A 23 -9.08 6.54 6.12
CA ALA A 23 -9.75 5.66 5.17
C ALA A 23 -10.18 4.34 5.84
N ALA A 24 -9.29 3.71 6.62
CA ALA A 24 -9.61 2.49 7.36
C ALA A 24 -10.74 2.70 8.37
N GLU A 25 -10.79 3.86 9.03
CA GLU A 25 -11.89 4.21 9.94
C GLU A 25 -13.23 4.36 9.20
N VAL A 26 -13.25 5.06 8.06
CA VAL A 26 -14.45 5.22 7.22
C VAL A 26 -14.93 3.85 6.74
N LEU A 27 -14.03 3.02 6.23
CA LEU A 27 -14.33 1.65 5.77
C LEU A 27 -14.94 0.79 6.88
N ARG A 28 -14.43 0.91 8.10
CA ARG A 28 -14.99 0.21 9.27
C ARG A 28 -16.38 0.73 9.64
N ARG A 29 -16.58 2.06 9.66
CA ARG A 29 -17.83 2.69 10.13
C ARG A 29 -18.97 2.58 9.13
N GLU A 30 -18.70 2.83 7.85
CA GLU A 30 -19.72 2.96 6.81
C GLU A 30 -19.94 1.66 6.03
N TYR A 31 -18.87 0.89 5.80
CA TYR A 31 -18.89 -0.31 4.97
C TYR A 31 -18.75 -1.61 5.75
N SER A 32 -18.55 -1.54 7.08
CA SER A 32 -18.24 -2.70 7.93
C SER A 32 -17.04 -3.52 7.43
N LEU A 33 -16.13 -2.89 6.68
CA LEU A 33 -14.93 -3.50 6.12
C LEU A 33 -13.75 -3.31 7.08
N MET A 34 -13.18 -4.42 7.55
CA MET A 34 -11.96 -4.39 8.37
C MET A 34 -10.72 -4.48 7.48
N VAL A 35 -9.88 -3.44 7.59
CA VAL A 35 -8.61 -3.31 6.88
C VAL A 35 -7.48 -3.31 7.90
N PHE A 36 -6.42 -4.07 7.62
CA PHE A 36 -5.17 -3.97 8.36
C PHE A 36 -4.26 -2.96 7.65
N VAL A 37 -3.79 -1.96 8.38
CA VAL A 37 -2.84 -0.97 7.86
C VAL A 37 -1.44 -1.38 8.30
N GLU A 38 -0.60 -1.72 7.33
CA GLU A 38 0.80 -2.08 7.51
C GLU A 38 1.67 -0.91 7.06
N ILE A 39 2.60 -0.46 7.90
CA ILE A 39 3.51 0.64 7.57
C ILE A 39 4.89 0.05 7.33
N ASN A 40 5.39 0.21 6.11
CA ASN A 40 6.70 -0.27 5.69
C ASN A 40 7.65 0.92 5.57
N SER A 41 8.37 1.21 6.66
CA SER A 41 9.36 2.26 6.73
C SER A 41 10.72 1.75 6.24
N HIS A 42 11.14 2.14 5.04
CA HIS A 42 12.49 1.85 4.53
C HIS A 42 13.54 2.78 5.17
N LEU A 43 13.81 2.60 6.47
CA LEU A 43 14.80 3.39 7.22
C LEU A 43 16.25 2.92 7.04
N THR A 44 16.49 1.80 6.34
CA THR A 44 17.80 1.08 6.40
C THR A 44 18.47 0.77 5.06
N ALA A 45 17.87 1.10 3.92
CA ALA A 45 18.50 0.91 2.60
C ALA A 45 19.11 2.23 2.09
N PRO A 46 20.31 2.23 1.47
CA PRO A 46 20.83 3.42 0.80
C PRO A 46 19.90 3.76 -0.38
N ILE A 47 19.12 4.82 -0.18
CA ILE A 47 18.02 5.24 -1.04
C ILE A 47 18.62 5.74 -2.36
N GLN A 48 18.45 4.97 -3.44
CA GLN A 48 18.78 5.41 -4.80
C GLN A 48 17.56 5.85 -5.61
N THR A 49 16.40 5.98 -4.99
CA THR A 49 15.19 6.30 -5.73
C THR A 49 14.47 7.51 -5.13
N THR A 50 14.31 8.53 -5.98
CA THR A 50 13.27 9.55 -5.89
C THR A 50 11.90 8.90 -6.07
N GLU A 51 11.55 7.97 -5.19
CA GLU A 51 10.24 7.33 -5.19
C GLU A 51 9.35 8.09 -4.22
N ASP A 52 8.20 8.55 -4.72
CA ASP A 52 7.13 9.14 -3.93
C ASP A 52 6.48 8.07 -3.02
N PRO A 53 5.85 8.44 -1.89
CA PRO A 53 5.22 7.47 -1.02
C PRO A 53 4.10 6.73 -1.77
N THR A 54 3.92 5.45 -1.44
CA THR A 54 2.93 4.61 -2.12
C THR A 54 2.03 3.87 -1.14
N VAL A 55 0.79 3.63 -1.56
CA VAL A 55 -0.19 2.83 -0.83
C VAL A 55 -0.57 1.63 -1.69
N VAL A 56 -0.32 0.42 -1.20
CA VAL A 56 -0.59 -0.84 -1.90
C VAL A 56 -1.79 -1.54 -1.27
N ILE A 57 -2.76 -1.91 -2.10
CA ILE A 57 -4.02 -2.55 -1.71
C ILE A 57 -4.27 -3.73 -2.65
N GLY A 58 -3.99 -4.94 -2.19
CA GLY A 58 -4.00 -6.12 -3.07
C GLY A 58 -2.99 -5.95 -4.21
N ASP A 59 -3.47 -6.02 -5.46
CA ASP A 59 -2.64 -5.84 -6.67
C ASP A 59 -2.56 -4.37 -7.15
N LYS A 60 -3.20 -3.43 -6.45
CA LYS A 60 -3.24 -2.01 -6.82
C LYS A 60 -2.21 -1.21 -6.03
N GLU A 61 -1.40 -0.42 -6.71
CA GLU A 61 -0.48 0.56 -6.12
C GLU A 61 -0.97 1.98 -6.43
N ILE A 62 -1.15 2.78 -5.40
CA ILE A 62 -1.46 4.21 -5.47
C ILE A 62 -0.17 4.97 -5.20
N ARG A 63 0.27 5.78 -6.16
CA ARG A 63 1.36 6.73 -5.95
C ARG A 63 0.79 8.02 -5.39
N VAL A 64 1.35 8.48 -4.29
CA VAL A 64 0.94 9.72 -3.66
C VAL A 64 1.63 10.87 -4.39
N ASP A 65 0.83 11.61 -5.16
CA ASP A 65 1.29 12.85 -5.77
C ASP A 65 1.34 13.94 -4.69
N PRO A 66 2.46 14.65 -4.50
CA PRO A 66 2.59 15.70 -3.49
C PRO A 66 1.64 16.89 -3.72
N LEU A 67 1.05 17.04 -4.91
CA LEU A 67 0.04 18.05 -5.21
C LEU A 67 -1.39 17.60 -4.93
N LYS A 68 -1.61 16.31 -4.64
CA LYS A 68 -2.93 15.74 -4.34
C LYS A 68 -3.40 16.21 -2.97
N SER A 69 -4.67 16.61 -2.86
CA SER A 69 -5.21 17.00 -1.56
C SER A 69 -5.41 15.79 -0.64
N TYR A 70 -5.34 16.02 0.67
CA TYR A 70 -5.57 14.98 1.67
C TYR A 70 -6.90 14.24 1.48
N GLY A 71 -7.99 14.98 1.21
CA GLY A 71 -9.32 14.40 1.02
C GLY A 71 -9.40 13.51 -0.21
N GLU A 72 -8.80 13.93 -1.33
CA GLU A 72 -8.73 13.12 -2.55
C GLU A 72 -7.94 11.82 -2.33
N LEU A 73 -6.85 11.88 -1.57
CA LEU A 73 -6.07 10.69 -1.21
C LEU A 73 -6.88 9.71 -0.36
N VAL A 74 -7.60 10.20 0.65
CA VAL A 74 -8.48 9.37 1.49
C VAL A 74 -9.57 8.70 0.65
N GLU A 75 -10.26 9.46 -0.20
CA GLU A 75 -11.31 8.93 -1.07
C GLU A 75 -10.77 7.88 -2.05
N GLU A 76 -9.60 8.12 -2.65
CA GLU A 76 -8.96 7.19 -3.57
C GLU A 76 -8.60 5.87 -2.89
N ILE A 77 -8.07 5.93 -1.65
CA ILE A 77 -7.79 4.75 -0.84
C ILE A 77 -9.08 3.98 -0.54
N ILE A 78 -10.14 4.66 -0.12
CA ILE A 78 -11.45 4.04 0.16
C ILE A 78 -11.98 3.31 -1.09
N GLN A 79 -11.98 3.98 -2.23
CA GLN A 79 -12.44 3.40 -3.49
C GLN A 79 -11.60 2.17 -3.88
N ALA A 80 -10.28 2.27 -3.81
CA ALA A 80 -9.38 1.16 -4.11
C ALA A 80 -9.62 -0.06 -3.19
N VAL A 81 -9.89 0.15 -1.90
CA VAL A 81 -10.20 -0.95 -0.98
C VAL A 81 -11.56 -1.57 -1.31
N ILE A 82 -12.59 -0.77 -1.62
CA ILE A 82 -13.92 -1.28 -1.99
C ILE A 82 -13.84 -2.09 -3.29
N GLU A 83 -13.14 -1.57 -4.30
CA GLU A 83 -12.89 -2.27 -5.56
C GLU A 83 -12.20 -3.62 -5.33
N ASN A 84 -11.12 -3.62 -4.54
CA ASN A 84 -10.38 -4.84 -4.23
C ASN A 84 -11.21 -5.83 -3.39
N ALA A 85 -12.06 -5.35 -2.49
CA ALA A 85 -12.99 -6.18 -1.73
C ALA A 85 -14.02 -6.87 -2.65
N ALA A 86 -14.57 -6.13 -3.62
CA ALA A 86 -15.51 -6.66 -4.60
C ALA A 86 -14.87 -7.68 -5.55
N LEU A 87 -13.60 -7.47 -5.92
CA LEU A 87 -12.81 -8.41 -6.72
C LEU A 87 -12.43 -9.67 -5.94
N GLY A 88 -12.06 -9.52 -4.67
CA GLY A 88 -11.75 -10.64 -3.77
C GLY A 88 -12.93 -11.56 -3.48
N ASP A 89 -14.16 -11.05 -3.56
CA ASP A 89 -15.39 -11.86 -3.48
C ASP A 89 -15.70 -12.60 -4.80
N SER A 90 -15.16 -12.11 -5.93
CA SER A 90 -15.44 -12.62 -7.28
C SER A 90 -14.33 -13.49 -7.88
N GLY A 91 -13.18 -13.63 -7.23
CA GLY A 91 -12.07 -14.37 -7.83
C GLY A 91 -10.88 -14.57 -6.90
N ARG A 92 -10.93 -15.62 -6.07
CA ARG A 92 -9.72 -16.34 -5.67
C ARG A 92 -8.97 -16.78 -6.94
N SER A 93 -7.99 -15.99 -7.37
CA SER A 93 -6.90 -16.48 -8.21
C SER A 93 -5.66 -16.51 -7.33
N GLU A 94 -5.42 -17.68 -6.76
CA GLU A 94 -4.12 -18.07 -6.21
C GLU A 94 -3.01 -17.94 -7.26
N LEU A 95 -1.76 -17.83 -6.77
CA LEU A 95 -0.46 -17.87 -7.46
C LEU A 95 0.00 -16.53 -8.09
N VAL A 96 1.21 -16.04 -7.84
CA VAL A 96 2.49 -16.72 -8.13
C VAL A 96 3.59 -16.36 -7.12
N LEU A 97 4.23 -17.40 -6.54
CA LEU A 97 5.57 -17.30 -5.94
C LEU A 97 6.58 -16.86 -7.02
N VAL A 98 7.24 -15.71 -6.84
CA VAL A 98 8.52 -15.45 -7.51
C VAL A 98 9.62 -15.69 -6.49
N GLY A 99 10.09 -16.95 -6.46
CA GLY A 99 11.29 -17.33 -5.73
C GLY A 99 12.51 -16.64 -6.33
N THR A 100 13.31 -16.01 -5.48
CA THR A 100 14.65 -15.55 -5.83
C THR A 100 15.58 -16.76 -5.96
N GLN A 101 15.80 -17.24 -7.19
CA GLN A 101 16.88 -18.18 -7.47
C GLN A 101 18.15 -17.47 -7.92
N GLN A 102 19.16 -17.63 -7.05
CA GLN A 102 20.60 -17.83 -7.32
C GLN A 102 21.45 -16.69 -7.89
N HIS A 103 22.50 -16.36 -7.14
CA HIS A 103 23.88 -16.51 -7.63
C HIS A 103 24.84 -16.77 -6.45
N PRO A 104 25.51 -17.94 -6.38
CA PRO A 104 26.79 -18.07 -5.70
C PRO A 104 27.89 -18.36 -6.74
N SER A 105 28.94 -17.55 -6.79
CA SER A 105 30.29 -17.92 -7.32
C SER A 105 31.24 -16.75 -7.05
N VAL A 106 31.99 -16.76 -5.95
CA VAL A 106 33.29 -17.44 -5.71
C VAL A 106 34.47 -16.54 -6.10
N ALA A 107 35.37 -16.46 -5.12
CA ALA A 107 36.63 -15.73 -5.06
C ALA A 107 37.58 -15.97 -6.24
N ALA A 108 38.41 -14.97 -6.51
CA ALA A 108 39.68 -15.11 -7.21
C ALA A 108 40.82 -15.15 -6.18
#